data_AF-M7Y3D0-F1
#
_entry.id   AF-M7Y3D0-F1
#
_cell.length_a   1.000
_cell.length_b   1.000
_cell.length_c   1.000
_cell.angle_alpha   90.00
_cell.angle_beta   90.00
_cell.angle_gamma   90.00
#
_symmetry.space_group_name_H-M   'P 1'
#
loop_
_entity.id
_entity.type
_entity.pdbx_description
1 polymer ?
#
loop_
_entity_poly.entity_id
_entity_poly.type
_entity_poly.pdbx_seq_one_letter_code
_entity_poly.pdbx_strand_id
1 'polypeptide(L)'
;MKNLTKALSTFTGQSSFKIQLGFFVALLFFLNACTESLLKDEDISNDLSLLSQNLAKEFGKLGISDAANGGSVDEFYFLAPTVAKAPKYHKNFHPNLSPIVEISDDLGFKNYHAVFNRDGAADGKVVVNKAEENYFVDWNPSETKAQIGKIYRIRVRIGEKVLGHLDVGVVPSNQTKSLQDGLIPVVQNQNFRIAFRVEEKECPARIEIKPAEATVLVDGEQQYEAIVYNFYGEVLTDFAFLNIKWSVADGEVASIDQDGLAKGKKFGVTGIKAKSFDVEGTATLFVQEAIAPRPGRDVVVFNDVNHLDNTGLNNPNNRLLVRNLIDYQTIGNRANGKTVWMDCGRNSGYPQACQGNNTHTALHQFIQNSGYSLTFINSTNTPLTNIDPDVKILFLWLPKVQFSVAEINAMKDFANEGGRIIFIGEWDGFYTNVGLAVENQFLINMGAVMRNVGNAVDCGYNTLPFASLRPHPITRDMTDITIACASVIQLGPNDFALFYNSTNSLVLGGVAQIDTNPITELQNARVAPSDQSRLRILGELDPRKTTGF
;
A
#
# COMPACT_ATOMS: atom_id res chain seq x y z
N MET A 1 -60.64 -13.16 -38.01
CA MET A 1 -60.44 -14.49 -38.64
C MET A 1 -60.37 -14.32 -40.15
N LYS A 2 -59.32 -14.86 -40.77
CA LYS A 2 -59.09 -15.07 -42.22
C LYS A 2 -58.91 -13.82 -43.11
N ASN A 3 -57.69 -13.27 -43.10
CA ASN A 3 -56.85 -13.07 -44.31
C ASN A 3 -55.76 -12.01 -44.08
N LEU A 4 -54.83 -12.27 -43.15
CA LEU A 4 -53.52 -11.61 -43.13
C LEU A 4 -52.45 -12.57 -42.58
N THR A 5 -52.51 -13.81 -43.07
CA THR A 5 -51.56 -14.89 -42.77
C THR A 5 -50.96 -15.41 -44.08
N LYS A 6 -50.39 -14.49 -44.89
CA LYS A 6 -49.63 -14.87 -46.09
C LYS A 6 -48.74 -13.74 -46.62
N ALA A 7 -47.75 -13.30 -45.82
CA ALA A 7 -46.55 -12.61 -46.32
C ALA A 7 -45.51 -12.40 -45.20
N LEU A 8 -45.20 -13.44 -44.43
CA LEU A 8 -44.09 -13.43 -43.45
C LEU A 8 -43.48 -14.83 -43.42
N SER A 9 -42.87 -15.22 -44.55
CA SER A 9 -42.02 -16.41 -44.62
C SER A 9 -41.06 -16.28 -45.80
N THR A 10 -40.02 -15.47 -45.64
CA THR A 10 -38.67 -15.68 -46.21
C THR A 10 -37.76 -14.56 -45.72
N PHE A 11 -37.24 -14.75 -44.50
CA PHE A 11 -35.98 -14.13 -44.07
C PHE A 11 -34.86 -15.07 -44.52
N THR A 12 -34.09 -14.66 -45.52
CA THR A 12 -32.74 -15.20 -45.78
C THR A 12 -31.87 -14.05 -46.26
N GLY A 13 -30.77 -13.78 -45.55
CA GLY A 13 -29.59 -13.15 -46.14
C GLY A 13 -29.27 -11.71 -45.73
N GLN A 14 -28.51 -11.59 -44.64
CA GLN A 14 -27.31 -10.74 -44.49
C GLN A 14 -27.30 -9.28 -45.01
N SER A 15 -27.29 -8.37 -44.04
CA SER A 15 -26.31 -7.28 -43.87
C SER A 15 -25.61 -6.68 -45.10
N SER A 16 -25.92 -5.42 -45.41
CA SER A 16 -24.87 -4.40 -45.47
C SER A 16 -25.41 -2.99 -45.22
N PHE A 17 -24.74 -2.34 -44.28
CA PHE A 17 -24.82 -0.97 -43.80
C PHE A 17 -24.81 0.11 -44.91
N LYS A 18 -25.47 1.25 -44.60
CA LYS A 18 -25.42 2.58 -45.24
C LYS A 18 -26.30 2.79 -46.49
N ILE A 19 -27.38 3.55 -46.27
CA ILE A 19 -27.82 4.77 -46.97
C ILE A 19 -29.34 4.84 -46.79
N GLN A 20 -29.79 5.63 -45.81
CA GLN A 20 -31.05 6.39 -45.84
C GLN A 20 -31.17 7.17 -44.52
N LEU A 21 -30.47 8.30 -44.48
CA LEU A 21 -30.72 9.39 -43.54
C LEU A 21 -30.99 10.62 -44.41
N GLY A 22 -32.23 11.10 -44.40
CA GLY A 22 -32.70 12.23 -45.21
C GLY A 22 -33.99 11.86 -45.93
N PHE A 23 -35.01 12.71 -45.79
CA PHE A 23 -36.42 12.50 -46.13
C PHE A 23 -37.25 11.74 -45.08
N PHE A 24 -37.52 12.38 -43.94
CA PHE A 24 -38.88 12.46 -43.37
C PHE A 24 -38.89 13.48 -42.20
N VAL A 25 -38.47 14.70 -42.49
CA VAL A 25 -38.75 15.88 -41.66
C VAL A 25 -39.16 16.97 -42.64
N ALA A 26 -40.42 17.42 -42.53
CA ALA A 26 -41.07 18.56 -43.19
C ALA A 26 -42.37 18.18 -43.93
N LEU A 27 -43.41 17.79 -43.18
CA LEU A 27 -44.78 18.15 -43.54
C LEU A 27 -45.71 18.12 -42.31
N LEU A 28 -45.24 18.72 -41.23
CA LEU A 28 -46.05 19.18 -40.11
C LEU A 28 -45.89 20.69 -40.12
N PHE A 29 -46.75 21.40 -40.83
CA PHE A 29 -47.17 22.77 -40.51
C PHE A 29 -48.29 23.19 -41.47
N PHE A 30 -49.39 23.67 -40.87
CA PHE A 30 -50.59 24.28 -41.47
C PHE A 30 -51.70 23.34 -41.97
N LEU A 31 -52.68 23.06 -41.10
CA LEU A 31 -53.99 23.74 -41.20
C LEU A 31 -54.89 23.50 -39.96
N ASN A 32 -55.53 24.59 -39.58
CA ASN A 32 -56.31 24.93 -38.40
C ASN A 32 -57.59 24.11 -38.09
N ALA A 33 -57.98 24.22 -36.81
CA ALA A 33 -59.34 24.40 -36.29
C ALA A 33 -60.34 23.24 -36.39
N CYS A 34 -60.43 22.46 -35.30
CA CYS A 34 -61.64 22.13 -34.55
C CYS A 34 -61.33 20.93 -33.65
N THR A 35 -61.02 21.19 -32.38
CA THR A 35 -61.43 20.39 -31.22
C THR A 35 -60.89 21.09 -29.97
N GLU A 36 -61.57 22.16 -29.56
CA GLU A 36 -61.84 22.28 -28.12
C GLU A 36 -62.65 21.04 -27.70
N SER A 37 -62.41 20.52 -26.50
CA SER A 37 -63.06 19.34 -25.90
C SER A 37 -62.50 17.96 -26.29
N LEU A 38 -61.29 17.61 -25.85
CA LEU A 38 -60.94 16.18 -25.68
C LEU A 38 -60.02 15.82 -24.49
N LEU A 39 -59.47 16.77 -23.75
CA LEU A 39 -58.78 16.47 -22.48
C LEU A 39 -59.64 16.96 -21.31
N LYS A 40 -60.71 16.21 -21.04
CA LYS A 40 -61.34 16.26 -19.72
C LYS A 40 -60.32 15.75 -18.70
N ASP A 41 -60.25 16.41 -17.55
CA ASP A 41 -59.41 16.17 -16.37
C ASP A 41 -59.31 14.71 -15.84
N GLU A 42 -59.94 13.73 -16.48
CA GLU A 42 -59.91 12.32 -16.11
C GLU A 42 -58.81 11.51 -16.83
N ASP A 43 -58.20 12.02 -17.90
CA ASP A 43 -57.24 11.22 -18.70
C ASP A 43 -55.83 11.14 -18.09
N ILE A 44 -55.34 12.24 -17.51
CA ILE A 44 -53.95 12.31 -17.02
C ILE A 44 -53.65 11.32 -15.89
N SER A 45 -54.65 10.94 -15.09
CA SER A 45 -54.50 9.90 -14.07
C SER A 45 -54.29 8.52 -14.68
N ASN A 46 -54.98 8.23 -15.80
CA ASN A 46 -54.81 6.99 -16.55
C ASN A 46 -53.46 6.98 -17.28
N ASP A 47 -53.06 8.10 -17.88
CA ASP A 47 -51.74 8.26 -18.52
C ASP A 47 -50.60 8.02 -17.53
N LEU A 48 -50.68 8.63 -16.34
CA LEU A 48 -49.72 8.43 -15.26
C LEU A 48 -49.71 6.97 -14.76
N SER A 49 -50.87 6.31 -14.69
CA SER A 49 -50.92 4.88 -14.37
C SER A 49 -50.24 4.02 -15.44
N LEU A 50 -50.46 4.29 -16.72
CA LEU A 50 -49.80 3.58 -17.82
C LEU A 50 -48.28 3.80 -17.82
N LEU A 51 -47.84 5.03 -17.56
CA LEU A 51 -46.43 5.38 -17.38
C LEU A 51 -45.82 4.63 -16.19
N SER A 52 -46.52 4.61 -15.06
CA SER A 52 -46.12 3.87 -13.85
C SER A 52 -45.91 2.39 -14.14
N GLN A 53 -46.87 1.74 -14.79
CA GLN A 53 -46.79 0.32 -15.16
C GLN A 53 -45.60 0.01 -16.09
N ASN A 54 -45.23 0.95 -16.97
CA ASN A 54 -44.07 0.79 -17.84
C ASN A 54 -42.76 0.97 -17.08
N LEU A 55 -42.64 2.01 -16.25
CA LEU A 55 -41.46 2.22 -15.40
C LEU A 55 -41.27 1.06 -14.41
N ALA A 56 -42.35 0.46 -13.92
CA ALA A 56 -42.29 -0.62 -12.96
C ALA A 56 -41.60 -1.89 -13.51
N LYS A 57 -41.57 -2.07 -14.84
CA LYS A 57 -40.87 -3.18 -15.49
C LYS A 57 -39.35 -3.09 -15.34
N GLU A 58 -38.80 -1.88 -15.23
CA GLU A 58 -37.37 -1.63 -15.12
C GLU A 58 -36.94 -1.32 -13.68
N PHE A 59 -37.76 -0.55 -12.94
CA PHE A 59 -37.38 -0.02 -11.62
C PHE A 59 -38.13 -0.66 -10.44
N GLY A 60 -38.92 -1.71 -10.69
CA GLY A 60 -39.78 -2.32 -9.68
C GLY A 60 -41.01 -1.49 -9.35
N LYS A 61 -41.86 -1.98 -8.44
CA LYS A 61 -43.11 -1.30 -8.06
C LYS A 61 -42.84 0.14 -7.63
N LEU A 62 -43.52 1.10 -8.26
CA LEU A 62 -43.44 2.51 -7.89
C LEU A 62 -44.22 2.78 -6.60
N GLY A 63 -43.87 3.90 -5.96
CA GLY A 63 -44.51 4.38 -4.75
C GLY A 63 -43.48 4.69 -3.67
N ILE A 64 -43.85 4.46 -2.40
CA ILE A 64 -43.02 4.79 -1.25
C ILE A 64 -42.13 3.58 -0.90
N SER A 65 -40.83 3.84 -0.77
CA SER A 65 -39.81 2.92 -0.26
C SER A 65 -39.16 3.55 0.97
N ASP A 66 -39.71 3.21 2.12
CA ASP A 66 -39.20 3.54 3.46
C ASP A 66 -39.45 2.34 4.41
N ALA A 67 -39.02 2.40 5.66
CA ALA A 67 -39.16 1.30 6.61
C ALA A 67 -40.62 0.83 6.81
N ALA A 68 -41.60 1.74 6.70
CA ALA A 68 -43.02 1.39 6.83
C ALA A 68 -43.61 0.75 5.56
N ASN A 69 -42.93 0.87 4.42
CA ASN A 69 -43.40 0.43 3.12
C ASN A 69 -42.45 -0.56 2.41
N GLY A 70 -41.58 -1.25 3.18
CA GLY A 70 -40.71 -2.32 2.66
C GLY A 70 -39.41 -1.83 2.01
N GLY A 71 -38.96 -0.62 2.34
CA GLY A 71 -37.63 -0.13 2.00
C GLY A 71 -36.51 -0.90 2.70
N SER A 72 -35.29 -0.82 2.16
CA SER A 72 -34.13 -1.57 2.65
C SER A 72 -33.45 -0.99 3.90
N VAL A 73 -33.92 0.16 4.39
CA VAL A 73 -33.37 0.86 5.55
C VAL A 73 -34.46 1.01 6.60
N ASP A 74 -34.35 0.28 7.70
CA ASP A 74 -35.35 0.20 8.78
C ASP A 74 -35.46 1.50 9.61
N GLU A 75 -34.48 2.39 9.50
CA GLU A 75 -34.39 3.64 10.25
C GLU A 75 -34.93 4.87 9.50
N PHE A 76 -35.44 4.71 8.28
CA PHE A 76 -35.87 5.82 7.43
C PHE A 76 -37.38 5.79 7.17
N TYR A 77 -38.04 6.95 7.33
CA TYR A 77 -39.49 7.08 7.21
C TYR A 77 -39.87 8.39 6.52
N PHE A 78 -40.79 8.36 5.56
CA PHE A 78 -41.47 9.58 5.11
C PHE A 78 -42.63 9.93 6.07
N LEU A 79 -42.86 11.21 6.31
CA LEU A 79 -43.84 11.69 7.30
C LEU A 79 -45.01 12.43 6.65
N ALA A 80 -46.09 12.62 7.38
CA ALA A 80 -47.12 13.57 6.99
C ALA A 80 -46.53 15.01 6.97
N PRO A 81 -46.95 15.89 6.04
CA PRO A 81 -47.99 15.68 5.02
C PRO A 81 -47.50 15.03 3.72
N THR A 82 -46.22 14.65 3.60
CA THR A 82 -45.68 14.00 2.39
C THR A 82 -46.39 12.70 2.09
N VAL A 83 -46.66 11.90 3.13
CA VAL A 83 -47.46 10.69 3.06
C VAL A 83 -48.73 10.85 3.89
N ALA A 84 -49.84 10.30 3.39
CA ALA A 84 -51.16 10.51 4.00
C ALA A 84 -51.31 9.85 5.38
N LYS A 85 -50.58 8.76 5.64
CA LYS A 85 -50.61 8.03 6.91
C LYS A 85 -49.25 8.13 7.58
N ALA A 86 -49.20 8.73 8.76
CA ALA A 86 -47.98 8.79 9.55
C ALA A 86 -47.52 7.36 9.91
N PRO A 87 -46.25 7.01 9.66
CA PRO A 87 -45.71 5.71 10.03
C PRO A 87 -45.51 5.62 11.55
N LYS A 88 -45.50 4.38 12.06
CA LYS A 88 -44.97 4.10 13.40
C LYS A 88 -43.47 3.92 13.27
N TYR A 89 -42.72 4.54 14.15
CA TYR A 89 -41.27 4.47 14.24
C TYR A 89 -40.87 4.04 15.66
N HIS A 90 -39.64 3.57 15.85
CA HIS A 90 -39.25 2.73 16.99
C HIS A 90 -38.11 3.29 17.83
N LYS A 91 -37.29 4.18 17.26
CA LYS A 91 -36.08 4.74 17.88
C LYS A 91 -36.10 6.27 17.88
N ASN A 92 -35.10 6.84 18.54
CA ASN A 92 -34.91 8.28 18.64
C ASN A 92 -34.59 8.89 17.27
N PHE A 93 -35.02 10.12 17.07
CA PHE A 93 -34.67 10.91 15.88
C PHE A 93 -33.21 11.32 15.94
N HIS A 94 -32.51 11.22 14.80
CA HIS A 94 -31.12 11.64 14.67
C HIS A 94 -31.03 13.03 14.01
N PRO A 95 -30.92 14.15 14.76
CA PRO A 95 -31.03 15.51 14.21
C PRO A 95 -29.74 16.03 13.57
N ASN A 96 -28.62 15.32 13.73
CA ASN A 96 -27.30 15.83 13.37
C ASN A 96 -26.79 15.37 12.00
N LEU A 97 -27.56 14.56 11.26
CA LEU A 97 -27.21 14.08 9.91
C LEU A 97 -27.35 15.18 8.86
N SER A 98 -26.59 15.07 7.78
CA SER A 98 -26.65 15.94 6.59
C SER A 98 -27.30 15.23 5.40
N PRO A 99 -28.64 15.04 5.40
CA PRO A 99 -29.34 14.40 4.31
C PRO A 99 -29.38 15.28 3.06
N ILE A 100 -29.49 14.63 1.91
CA ILE A 100 -29.65 15.23 0.59
C ILE A 100 -30.92 14.66 -0.03
N VAL A 101 -31.80 15.56 -0.50
CA VAL A 101 -33.03 15.20 -1.22
C VAL A 101 -32.80 15.46 -2.70
N GLU A 102 -33.00 14.42 -3.52
CA GLU A 102 -32.79 14.48 -4.96
C GLU A 102 -34.07 14.12 -5.69
N ILE A 103 -34.42 14.89 -6.70
CA ILE A 103 -35.60 14.69 -7.54
C ILE A 103 -35.14 14.45 -8.96
N SER A 104 -35.68 13.43 -9.63
CA SER A 104 -35.39 13.16 -11.04
C SER A 104 -36.59 12.56 -11.77
N ASP A 105 -36.73 12.87 -13.06
CA ASP A 105 -37.60 12.16 -14.01
C ASP A 105 -36.89 10.99 -14.71
N ASP A 106 -35.59 10.82 -14.46
CA ASP A 106 -34.83 9.60 -14.72
C ASP A 106 -34.70 8.81 -13.41
N LEU A 107 -35.45 7.72 -13.27
CA LEU A 107 -35.47 6.89 -12.07
C LEU A 107 -34.13 6.18 -11.80
N GLY A 108 -33.21 6.15 -12.77
CA GLY A 108 -31.83 5.72 -12.60
C GLY A 108 -30.89 6.80 -12.05
N PHE A 109 -31.37 8.05 -11.90
CA PHE A 109 -30.61 9.21 -11.39
C PHE A 109 -29.30 9.49 -12.15
N LYS A 110 -29.29 9.34 -13.48
CA LYS A 110 -28.15 9.80 -14.31
C LYS A 110 -28.20 11.33 -14.48
N ASN A 111 -29.40 11.89 -14.44
CA ASN A 111 -29.66 13.32 -14.41
C ASN A 111 -30.50 13.68 -13.19
N TYR A 112 -30.43 14.94 -12.76
CA TYR A 112 -31.20 15.46 -11.63
C TYR A 112 -32.11 16.59 -12.11
N HIS A 113 -33.37 16.57 -11.68
CA HIS A 113 -34.32 17.67 -11.84
C HIS A 113 -34.11 18.74 -10.76
N ALA A 114 -33.93 18.32 -9.51
CA ALA A 114 -33.61 19.20 -8.39
C ALA A 114 -32.79 18.47 -7.33
N VAL A 115 -31.94 19.21 -6.60
CA VAL A 115 -31.12 18.69 -5.49
C VAL A 115 -31.16 19.69 -4.35
N PHE A 116 -31.53 19.22 -3.16
CA PHE A 116 -31.61 20.02 -1.94
C PHE A 116 -30.64 19.46 -0.91
N ASN A 117 -29.72 20.32 -0.45
CA ASN A 117 -28.71 19.97 0.55
C ASN A 117 -29.02 20.67 1.87
N ARG A 118 -28.53 20.13 2.99
CA ARG A 118 -28.63 20.79 4.31
C ARG A 118 -27.90 22.14 4.37
N ASP A 119 -26.75 22.22 3.71
CA ASP A 119 -25.87 23.42 3.70
C ASP A 119 -26.13 24.34 2.49
N GLY A 120 -27.26 24.17 1.80
CA GLY A 120 -27.65 25.01 0.67
C GLY A 120 -28.15 26.40 1.05
N ALA A 121 -28.48 27.22 0.05
CA ALA A 121 -29.16 28.50 0.26
C ALA A 121 -30.48 28.32 1.03
N ALA A 122 -30.92 29.35 1.75
CA ALA A 122 -32.09 29.26 2.63
C ALA A 122 -33.37 28.80 1.89
N ASP A 123 -33.55 29.25 0.65
CA ASP A 123 -34.60 28.81 -0.25
C ASP A 123 -34.12 27.55 -0.97
N GLY A 124 -34.62 26.38 -0.58
CA GLY A 124 -34.21 25.09 -1.14
C GLY A 124 -33.11 24.35 -0.35
N LYS A 125 -33.04 24.53 0.97
CA LYS A 125 -32.26 23.64 1.84
C LYS A 125 -33.13 22.61 2.55
N VAL A 126 -32.52 21.50 2.92
CA VAL A 126 -33.12 20.56 3.86
C VAL A 126 -33.01 21.14 5.28
N VAL A 127 -34.15 21.35 5.92
CA VAL A 127 -34.28 21.92 7.26
C VAL A 127 -34.47 20.80 8.27
N VAL A 128 -33.89 20.95 9.46
CA VAL A 128 -34.14 20.07 10.62
C VAL A 128 -35.11 20.73 11.58
N ASN A 129 -36.18 20.03 11.95
CA ASN A 129 -37.08 20.42 13.04
C ASN A 129 -36.89 19.44 14.21
N LYS A 130 -36.18 19.88 15.25
CA LYS A 130 -35.92 19.04 16.43
C LYS A 130 -37.18 18.81 17.28
N ALA A 131 -38.12 19.76 17.30
CA ALA A 131 -39.33 19.66 18.11
C ALA A 131 -40.35 18.69 17.50
N GLU A 132 -40.46 18.67 16.18
CA GLU A 132 -41.30 17.70 15.44
C GLU A 132 -40.54 16.45 15.01
N GLU A 133 -39.27 16.34 15.43
CA GLU A 133 -38.38 15.22 15.16
C GLU A 133 -38.33 14.79 13.67
N ASN A 134 -38.15 15.76 12.78
CA ASN A 134 -38.12 15.54 11.35
C ASN A 134 -37.08 16.39 10.61
N TYR A 135 -36.77 15.96 9.41
CA TYR A 135 -36.18 16.77 8.35
C TYR A 135 -37.26 17.11 7.34
N PHE A 136 -37.11 18.24 6.67
CA PHE A 136 -38.01 18.60 5.58
C PHE A 136 -37.37 19.50 4.53
N VAL A 137 -37.96 19.52 3.35
CA VAL A 137 -37.78 20.57 2.34
C VAL A 137 -39.10 20.82 1.62
N ASP A 138 -39.34 22.06 1.20
CA ASP A 138 -40.48 22.43 0.38
C ASP A 138 -40.05 22.53 -1.08
N TRP A 139 -40.56 21.63 -1.92
CA TRP A 139 -40.31 21.67 -3.36
C TRP A 139 -41.41 22.44 -4.06
N ASN A 140 -41.06 23.50 -4.79
CA ASN A 140 -41.98 24.21 -5.69
C ASN A 140 -41.82 23.66 -7.13
N PRO A 141 -42.80 22.88 -7.65
CA PRO A 141 -42.69 22.28 -8.97
C PRO A 141 -42.66 23.33 -10.09
N SER A 142 -43.38 24.44 -9.94
CA SER A 142 -43.40 25.54 -10.92
C SER A 142 -42.05 26.26 -11.04
N GLU A 143 -41.36 26.52 -9.92
CA GLU A 143 -40.03 27.14 -9.93
C GLU A 143 -38.99 26.25 -10.61
N THR A 144 -39.05 24.94 -10.34
CA THR A 144 -38.16 23.95 -10.98
C THR A 144 -38.61 23.54 -12.38
N LYS A 145 -39.74 24.06 -12.88
CA LYS A 145 -40.33 23.74 -14.19
C LYS A 145 -40.66 22.25 -14.38
N ALA A 146 -41.16 21.60 -13.33
CA ALA A 146 -41.66 20.24 -13.41
C ALA A 146 -42.87 20.15 -14.36
N GLN A 147 -42.97 19.07 -15.13
CA GLN A 147 -43.96 18.93 -16.20
C GLN A 147 -45.19 18.17 -15.71
N ILE A 148 -46.39 18.74 -15.93
CA ILE A 148 -47.66 18.03 -15.75
C ILE A 148 -47.67 16.74 -16.58
N GLY A 149 -48.11 15.64 -15.99
CA GLY A 149 -48.19 14.32 -16.65
C GLY A 149 -46.89 13.52 -16.62
N LYS A 150 -45.84 14.03 -15.96
CA LYS A 150 -44.61 13.27 -15.69
C LYS A 150 -44.57 12.66 -14.29
N ILE A 151 -43.85 11.54 -14.20
CA ILE A 151 -43.49 10.89 -12.95
C ILE A 151 -42.07 11.34 -12.57
N TYR A 152 -41.89 11.69 -11.30
CA TYR A 152 -40.61 11.99 -10.70
C TYR A 152 -40.37 11.06 -9.51
N ARG A 153 -39.12 10.66 -9.32
CA ARG A 153 -38.67 9.98 -8.10
C ARG A 153 -37.94 10.97 -7.21
N ILE A 154 -38.39 11.04 -5.96
CA ILE A 154 -37.75 11.80 -4.89
C ILE A 154 -37.01 10.80 -4.02
N ARG A 155 -35.69 10.86 -3.93
CA ARG A 155 -34.89 10.02 -3.03
C ARG A 155 -34.18 10.84 -1.98
N VAL A 156 -33.96 10.22 -0.82
CA VAL A 156 -33.18 10.80 0.28
C VAL A 156 -31.92 9.98 0.48
N ARG A 157 -30.76 10.63 0.64
CA ARG A 157 -29.48 9.96 0.91
C ARG A 157 -28.65 10.68 1.97
N ILE A 158 -27.73 9.95 2.59
CA ILE A 158 -26.66 10.47 3.45
C ILE A 158 -25.33 9.98 2.89
N GLY A 159 -24.40 10.90 2.59
CA GLY A 159 -23.22 10.57 1.80
C GLY A 159 -23.66 9.87 0.51
N GLU A 160 -23.07 8.72 0.20
CA GLU A 160 -23.42 7.94 -1.00
C GLU A 160 -24.61 6.99 -0.79
N LYS A 161 -25.12 6.85 0.44
CA LYS A 161 -26.14 5.85 0.77
C LYS A 161 -27.55 6.40 0.60
N VAL A 162 -28.30 5.83 -0.35
CA VAL A 162 -29.73 6.09 -0.50
C VAL A 162 -30.50 5.41 0.64
N LEU A 163 -31.27 6.20 1.39
CA LEU A 163 -32.08 5.73 2.52
C LEU A 163 -33.45 5.22 2.07
N GLY A 164 -34.03 5.89 1.08
CA GLY A 164 -35.37 5.58 0.58
C GLY A 164 -35.79 6.54 -0.52
N HIS A 165 -36.94 6.27 -1.10
CA HIS A 165 -37.51 7.10 -2.16
C HIS A 165 -39.04 7.08 -2.14
N LEU A 166 -39.65 8.05 -2.80
CA LEU A 166 -41.06 8.04 -3.15
C LEU A 166 -41.26 8.52 -4.59
N ASP A 167 -42.31 8.04 -5.24
CA ASP A 167 -42.66 8.40 -6.60
C ASP A 167 -43.88 9.31 -6.64
N VAL A 168 -43.78 10.38 -7.42
CA VAL A 168 -44.81 11.41 -7.52
C VAL A 168 -45.22 11.65 -8.97
N GLY A 169 -46.50 11.94 -9.18
CA GLY A 169 -47.03 12.40 -10.47
C GLY A 169 -47.38 13.89 -10.38
N VAL A 170 -46.88 14.71 -11.31
CA VAL A 170 -47.21 16.14 -11.34
C VAL A 170 -48.55 16.35 -12.04
N VAL A 171 -49.48 17.04 -11.37
CA VAL A 171 -50.88 17.18 -11.77
C VAL A 171 -51.34 18.65 -11.78
N PRO A 172 -52.38 18.99 -12.56
CA PRO A 172 -53.00 20.32 -12.53
C PRO A 172 -53.76 20.59 -11.21
N SER A 173 -54.05 21.87 -10.94
CA SER A 173 -54.63 22.34 -9.67
C SER A 173 -56.02 21.77 -9.31
N ASN A 174 -56.75 21.27 -10.29
CA ASN A 174 -58.09 20.68 -10.16
C ASN A 174 -58.04 19.17 -9.79
N GLN A 175 -56.87 18.54 -9.76
CA GLN A 175 -56.73 17.11 -9.51
C GLN A 175 -55.89 16.82 -8.26
N THR A 176 -56.49 17.05 -7.10
CA THR A 176 -55.87 16.85 -5.78
C THR A 176 -56.11 15.46 -5.19
N LYS A 177 -56.77 14.55 -5.93
CA LYS A 177 -57.14 13.20 -5.47
C LYS A 177 -55.97 12.22 -5.61
N SER A 178 -56.00 11.15 -4.81
CA SER A 178 -55.04 10.05 -4.87
C SER A 178 -54.89 9.49 -6.28
N LEU A 179 -53.65 9.28 -6.72
CA LEU A 179 -53.32 8.61 -7.98
C LEU A 179 -53.31 7.08 -7.80
N GLN A 180 -53.38 6.35 -8.91
CA GLN A 180 -53.25 4.89 -8.91
C GLN A 180 -51.78 4.46 -8.68
N ASP A 181 -51.56 3.16 -8.47
CA ASP A 181 -50.24 2.53 -8.44
C ASP A 181 -49.25 3.08 -7.39
N GLY A 182 -49.76 3.72 -6.33
CA GLY A 182 -48.94 4.22 -5.21
C GLY A 182 -48.26 5.56 -5.46
N LEU A 183 -48.57 6.23 -6.58
CA LEU A 183 -48.07 7.57 -6.88
C LEU A 183 -48.69 8.63 -5.96
N ILE A 184 -47.88 9.60 -5.54
CA ILE A 184 -48.35 10.75 -4.77
C ILE A 184 -48.61 11.92 -5.72
N PRO A 185 -49.81 12.54 -5.72
CA PRO A 185 -50.09 13.70 -6.55
C PRO A 185 -49.32 14.93 -6.04
N VAL A 186 -48.60 15.59 -6.95
CA VAL A 186 -47.93 16.86 -6.71
C VAL A 186 -48.56 17.92 -7.60
N VAL A 187 -49.25 18.89 -7.00
CA VAL A 187 -49.92 19.97 -7.75
C VAL A 187 -48.88 20.97 -8.23
N GLN A 188 -48.82 21.22 -9.54
CA GLN A 188 -47.73 22.00 -10.16
C GLN A 188 -47.51 23.38 -9.49
N ASN A 189 -48.60 24.07 -9.13
CA ASN A 189 -48.57 25.44 -8.56
C ASN A 189 -48.67 25.48 -7.03
N GLN A 190 -48.33 24.40 -6.33
CA GLN A 190 -48.32 24.35 -4.87
C GLN A 190 -47.00 23.78 -4.38
N ASN A 191 -46.53 24.27 -3.23
CA ASN A 191 -45.36 23.69 -2.57
C ASN A 191 -45.69 22.27 -2.12
N PHE A 192 -44.84 21.33 -2.49
CA PHE A 192 -44.87 19.97 -2.01
C PHE A 192 -43.87 19.79 -0.88
N ARG A 193 -44.39 19.62 0.32
CA ARG A 193 -43.58 19.33 1.51
C ARG A 193 -43.05 17.91 1.43
N ILE A 194 -41.73 17.76 1.48
CA ILE A 194 -41.02 16.49 1.60
C ILE A 194 -40.46 16.42 3.01
N ALA A 195 -41.17 15.78 3.93
CA ALA A 195 -40.84 15.58 5.33
C ALA A 195 -40.49 14.11 5.57
N PHE A 196 -39.41 13.88 6.31
CA PHE A 196 -38.91 12.55 6.60
C PHE A 196 -38.21 12.50 7.95
N ARG A 197 -38.10 11.29 8.52
CA ARG A 197 -37.40 10.99 9.76
C ARG A 197 -36.25 10.04 9.45
N VAL A 198 -35.13 10.27 10.11
CA VAL A 198 -34.02 9.30 10.18
C VAL A 198 -33.79 9.01 11.65
N GLU A 199 -33.79 7.73 12.01
CA GLU A 199 -33.56 7.29 13.39
C GLU A 199 -32.07 7.10 13.70
N GLU A 200 -31.72 7.09 14.99
CA GLU A 200 -30.37 6.75 15.44
C GLU A 200 -30.04 5.28 15.14
N LYS A 201 -28.79 5.03 14.71
CA LYS A 201 -28.28 3.68 14.44
C LYS A 201 -26.92 3.46 15.06
N GLU A 202 -26.90 2.60 16.07
CA GLU A 202 -25.69 2.21 16.80
C GLU A 202 -25.09 0.90 16.29
N CYS A 203 -25.69 0.29 15.25
CA CYS A 203 -25.17 -0.96 14.69
C CYS A 203 -23.95 -0.70 13.79
N PRO A 204 -22.85 -1.46 13.98
CA PRO A 204 -21.69 -1.42 13.09
C PRO A 204 -22.05 -1.71 11.63
N ALA A 205 -21.42 -0.98 10.72
CA ALA A 205 -21.55 -1.17 9.28
C ALA A 205 -20.19 -1.27 8.55
N ARG A 206 -19.13 -0.72 9.13
CA ARG A 206 -17.75 -0.80 8.60
C ARG A 206 -16.75 -0.72 9.74
N ILE A 207 -15.64 -1.44 9.61
CA ILE A 207 -14.49 -1.33 10.51
C ILE A 207 -13.26 -0.96 9.68
N GLU A 208 -12.52 0.06 10.13
CA GLU A 208 -11.20 0.41 9.61
C GLU A 208 -10.15 0.04 10.66
N ILE A 209 -9.03 -0.55 10.25
CA ILE A 209 -7.93 -0.90 11.15
C ILE A 209 -6.73 0.01 10.84
N LYS A 210 -6.13 0.61 11.88
CA LYS A 210 -4.93 1.45 11.77
C LYS A 210 -3.77 0.90 12.61
N PRO A 211 -2.53 0.87 12.06
CA PRO A 211 -2.21 1.11 10.65
C PRO A 211 -2.80 0.00 9.75
N ALA A 212 -3.03 0.29 8.47
CA ALA A 212 -3.53 -0.72 7.51
C ALA A 212 -2.45 -1.78 7.17
N GLU A 213 -1.18 -1.40 7.29
CA GLU A 213 -0.01 -2.27 7.10
C GLU A 213 1.06 -1.91 8.14
N ALA A 214 1.76 -2.91 8.68
CA ALA A 214 2.90 -2.72 9.56
C ALA A 214 3.99 -3.76 9.33
N THR A 215 5.20 -3.44 9.78
CA THR A 215 6.35 -4.34 9.76
C THR A 215 7.02 -4.40 11.13
N VAL A 216 7.22 -5.60 11.65
CA VAL A 216 7.89 -5.85 12.95
C VAL A 216 8.98 -6.91 12.78
N LEU A 217 9.87 -7.03 13.76
CA LEU A 217 10.72 -8.21 13.90
C LEU A 217 9.96 -9.39 14.51
N VAL A 218 10.51 -10.59 14.42
CA VAL A 218 10.25 -11.67 15.38
C VAL A 218 10.44 -11.12 16.79
N ASP A 219 9.48 -11.40 17.66
CA ASP A 219 9.30 -10.85 19.01
C ASP A 219 8.97 -9.35 19.10
N GLY A 220 8.98 -8.63 17.98
CA GLY A 220 8.51 -7.24 17.90
C GLY A 220 7.00 -7.13 18.00
N GLU A 221 6.54 -5.98 18.48
CA GLU A 221 5.13 -5.71 18.75
C GLU A 221 4.60 -4.54 17.90
N GLN A 222 3.32 -4.58 17.54
CA GLN A 222 2.60 -3.54 16.84
C GLN A 222 1.19 -3.38 17.43
N GLN A 223 0.87 -2.17 17.88
CA GLN A 223 -0.49 -1.82 18.29
C GLN A 223 -1.37 -1.54 17.07
N TYR A 224 -2.52 -2.20 16.97
CA TYR A 224 -3.57 -1.86 16.02
C TYR A 224 -4.75 -1.22 16.74
N GLU A 225 -5.44 -0.31 16.05
CA GLU A 225 -6.68 0.32 16.50
C GLU A 225 -7.79 0.02 15.50
N ALA A 226 -8.98 -0.34 15.99
CA ALA A 226 -10.16 -0.55 15.17
C ALA A 226 -11.13 0.63 15.33
N ILE A 227 -11.38 1.34 14.23
CA ILE A 227 -12.35 2.43 14.15
C ILE A 227 -13.64 1.87 13.54
N VAL A 228 -14.71 1.86 14.33
CA VAL A 228 -16.00 1.28 13.91
C VAL A 228 -16.95 2.40 13.51
N TYR A 229 -17.57 2.23 12.34
CA TYR A 229 -18.53 3.18 11.78
C TYR A 229 -19.93 2.59 11.73
N ASN A 230 -20.93 3.40 12.04
CA ASN A 230 -22.33 3.05 11.81
C ASN A 230 -22.71 3.18 10.32
N PHE A 231 -23.98 2.93 10.00
CA PHE A 231 -24.47 3.04 8.63
C PHE A 231 -24.31 4.45 8.04
N TYR A 232 -24.34 5.50 8.86
CA TYR A 232 -24.22 6.89 8.43
C TYR A 232 -22.77 7.37 8.26
N GLY A 233 -21.78 6.54 8.63
CA GLY A 233 -20.37 6.90 8.57
C GLY A 233 -19.86 7.63 9.81
N GLU A 234 -20.63 7.64 10.89
CA GLU A 234 -20.23 8.20 12.18
C GLU A 234 -19.47 7.14 12.98
N VAL A 235 -18.49 7.58 13.78
CA VAL A 235 -17.70 6.69 14.64
C VAL A 235 -18.52 6.28 15.86
N LEU A 236 -18.59 4.98 16.11
CA LEU A 236 -19.18 4.41 17.32
C LEU A 236 -18.12 4.34 18.42
N THR A 237 -18.46 4.84 19.61
CA THR A 237 -17.49 4.99 20.73
C THR A 237 -17.81 4.12 21.94
N ASP A 238 -18.97 3.45 21.99
CA ASP A 238 -19.30 2.48 23.03
C ASP A 238 -18.61 1.14 22.73
N PHE A 239 -17.31 1.06 23.03
CA PHE A 239 -16.51 -0.13 22.78
C PHE A 239 -17.01 -1.38 23.54
N ALA A 240 -17.73 -1.21 24.66
CA ALA A 240 -18.32 -2.32 25.40
C ALA A 240 -19.48 -2.95 24.63
N PHE A 241 -20.34 -2.13 24.01
CA PHE A 241 -21.37 -2.60 23.09
C PHE A 241 -20.77 -3.21 21.82
N LEU A 242 -19.73 -2.57 21.25
CA LEU A 242 -19.11 -3.01 20.00
C LEU A 242 -18.45 -4.39 20.10
N ASN A 243 -17.94 -4.78 21.28
CA ASN A 243 -17.37 -6.11 21.55
C ASN A 243 -16.42 -6.58 20.43
N ILE A 244 -15.40 -5.77 20.16
CA ILE A 244 -14.45 -6.00 19.06
C ILE A 244 -13.61 -7.24 19.36
N LYS A 245 -13.58 -8.17 18.41
CA LYS A 245 -12.80 -9.41 18.49
C LYS A 245 -11.65 -9.37 17.50
N TRP A 246 -10.43 -9.49 18.01
CA TRP A 246 -9.21 -9.55 17.20
C TRP A 246 -8.82 -10.99 16.86
N SER A 247 -8.21 -11.16 15.67
CA SER A 247 -7.61 -12.42 15.25
C SER A 247 -6.51 -12.21 14.21
N VAL A 248 -5.63 -13.20 14.07
CA VAL A 248 -4.64 -13.28 12.99
C VAL A 248 -5.02 -14.41 12.03
N ALA A 249 -4.74 -14.25 10.74
CA ALA A 249 -5.03 -15.28 9.73
C ALA A 249 -4.07 -16.48 9.84
N ASP A 250 -2.78 -16.21 10.07
CA ASP A 250 -1.74 -17.21 10.32
C ASP A 250 -1.14 -17.00 11.72
N GLY A 251 -1.45 -17.94 12.62
CA GLY A 251 -1.00 -17.94 14.01
C GLY A 251 0.43 -18.41 14.22
N GLU A 252 1.07 -19.00 13.20
CA GLU A 252 2.49 -19.37 13.21
C GLU A 252 3.37 -18.15 12.93
N VAL A 253 2.87 -17.20 12.12
CA VAL A 253 3.58 -15.95 11.78
C VAL A 253 3.48 -14.91 12.90
N ALA A 254 2.30 -14.74 13.52
CA ALA A 254 2.09 -13.76 14.59
C ALA A 254 1.02 -14.20 15.60
N SER A 255 0.84 -13.42 16.66
CA SER A 255 -0.35 -13.43 17.54
C SER A 255 -0.88 -12.01 17.71
N ILE A 256 -2.13 -11.88 18.14
CA ILE A 256 -2.73 -10.62 18.57
C ILE A 256 -3.59 -10.85 19.81
N ASP A 257 -3.54 -9.94 20.78
CA ASP A 257 -4.41 -9.99 21.97
C ASP A 257 -5.75 -9.25 21.76
N GLN A 258 -6.56 -9.16 22.81
CA GLN A 258 -7.88 -8.49 22.74
C GLN A 258 -7.79 -6.96 22.75
N ASP A 259 -6.64 -6.40 23.13
CA ASP A 259 -6.39 -4.96 23.11
C ASP A 259 -5.84 -4.51 21.75
N GLY A 260 -5.63 -5.43 20.81
CA GLY A 260 -5.13 -5.16 19.47
C GLY A 260 -3.61 -5.11 19.37
N LEU A 261 -2.88 -5.58 20.38
CA LEU A 261 -1.43 -5.65 20.36
C LEU A 261 -0.98 -6.94 19.67
N ALA A 262 -0.42 -6.79 18.47
CA ALA A 262 0.11 -7.90 17.69
C ALA A 262 1.60 -8.12 18.03
N LYS A 263 2.02 -9.39 18.08
CA LYS A 263 3.42 -9.81 18.28
C LYS A 263 3.87 -10.75 17.18
N GLY A 264 5.00 -10.45 16.54
CA GLY A 264 5.61 -11.31 15.53
C GLY A 264 6.24 -12.56 16.14
N LYS A 265 6.02 -13.74 15.52
CA LYS A 265 6.57 -15.03 15.98
C LYS A 265 7.57 -15.62 15.00
N LYS A 266 7.30 -15.50 13.70
CA LYS A 266 8.09 -16.11 12.63
C LYS A 266 8.05 -15.24 11.40
N PHE A 267 9.13 -15.26 10.61
CA PHE A 267 9.17 -14.61 9.30
C PHE A 267 7.97 -14.98 8.43
N GLY A 268 7.34 -13.97 7.85
CA GLY A 268 6.20 -14.13 6.97
C GLY A 268 5.26 -12.93 6.99
N VAL A 269 4.20 -13.03 6.20
CA VAL A 269 3.11 -12.04 6.16
C VAL A 269 1.85 -12.71 6.69
N THR A 270 1.09 -12.00 7.54
CA THR A 270 -0.20 -12.47 8.03
C THR A 270 -1.22 -11.33 8.05
N GLY A 271 -2.49 -11.66 7.89
CA GLY A 271 -3.59 -10.69 8.00
C GLY A 271 -4.04 -10.52 9.44
N ILE A 272 -4.27 -9.28 9.85
CA ILE A 272 -4.92 -8.91 11.11
C ILE A 272 -6.40 -8.63 10.82
N LYS A 273 -7.29 -9.16 11.65
CA LYS A 273 -8.74 -8.95 11.53
C LYS A 273 -9.33 -8.44 12.84
N ALA A 274 -10.22 -7.46 12.73
CA ALA A 274 -11.09 -7.00 13.80
C ALA A 274 -12.54 -7.26 13.38
N LYS A 275 -13.33 -7.90 14.25
CA LYS A 275 -14.73 -8.22 14.01
C LYS A 275 -15.64 -7.63 15.07
N SER A 276 -16.74 -7.02 14.65
CA SER A 276 -17.83 -6.58 15.52
C SER A 276 -19.15 -6.99 14.87
N PHE A 277 -19.96 -7.79 15.57
CA PHE A 277 -21.14 -8.47 15.00
C PHE A 277 -20.78 -9.20 13.69
N ASP A 278 -21.47 -8.89 12.59
CA ASP A 278 -21.25 -9.47 11.27
C ASP A 278 -20.32 -8.62 10.37
N VAL A 279 -19.70 -7.59 10.93
CA VAL A 279 -18.80 -6.67 10.20
C VAL A 279 -17.34 -7.00 10.54
N GLU A 280 -16.49 -7.05 9.52
CA GLU A 280 -15.06 -7.31 9.64
C GLU A 280 -14.24 -6.17 8.98
N GLY A 281 -13.12 -5.81 9.62
CA GLY A 281 -12.05 -4.99 9.06
C GLY A 281 -10.76 -5.80 8.95
N THR A 282 -9.86 -5.41 8.05
CA THR A 282 -8.60 -6.14 7.79
C THR A 282 -7.40 -5.19 7.72
N ALA A 283 -6.25 -5.65 8.19
CA ALA A 283 -4.93 -5.05 8.02
C ALA A 283 -3.88 -6.13 7.76
N THR A 284 -2.65 -5.73 7.45
CA THR A 284 -1.53 -6.65 7.17
C THR A 284 -0.38 -6.44 8.15
N LEU A 285 0.24 -7.53 8.59
CA LEU A 285 1.47 -7.53 9.37
C LEU A 285 2.55 -8.33 8.64
N PHE A 286 3.69 -7.70 8.39
CA PHE A 286 4.90 -8.37 7.93
C PHE A 286 5.86 -8.57 9.11
N VAL A 287 6.27 -9.82 9.35
CA VAL A 287 7.22 -10.19 10.39
C VAL A 287 8.55 -10.52 9.72
N GLN A 288 9.60 -9.82 10.12
CA GLN A 288 10.97 -10.01 9.67
C GLN A 288 11.75 -10.86 10.68
N GLU A 289 12.73 -11.66 10.23
CA GLU A 289 13.59 -12.40 11.15
C GLU A 289 14.41 -11.46 12.04
N ALA A 290 14.54 -11.81 13.31
CA ALA A 290 15.47 -11.16 14.25
C ALA A 290 16.91 -11.67 14.08
N ILE A 291 17.28 -12.15 12.89
CA ILE A 291 18.64 -12.61 12.61
C ILE A 291 19.40 -11.41 12.06
N ALA A 292 20.26 -10.86 12.91
CA ALA A 292 21.31 -9.99 12.42
C ALA A 292 22.19 -10.79 11.43
N PRO A 293 22.74 -10.15 10.39
CA PRO A 293 22.58 -8.72 10.10
C PRO A 293 21.60 -8.43 8.95
N ARG A 294 20.75 -7.41 9.14
CA ARG A 294 19.85 -6.90 8.09
C ARG A 294 20.67 -6.18 7.02
N PRO A 295 20.38 -6.37 5.73
CA PRO A 295 21.01 -5.57 4.69
C PRO A 295 20.74 -4.07 4.92
N GLY A 296 21.79 -3.28 5.20
CA GLY A 296 21.66 -1.87 5.61
C GLY A 296 21.90 -1.60 7.10
N ARG A 297 22.25 -2.59 7.91
CA ARG A 297 22.86 -2.35 9.24
C ARG A 297 23.97 -3.34 9.49
N ASP A 298 24.69 -3.62 8.40
CA ASP A 298 25.65 -4.68 8.30
C ASP A 298 26.83 -4.32 7.41
N VAL A 299 27.92 -5.04 7.60
CA VAL A 299 29.05 -5.07 6.66
C VAL A 299 29.26 -6.54 6.29
N VAL A 300 29.16 -6.85 5.00
CA VAL A 300 29.55 -8.17 4.49
C VAL A 300 31.07 -8.18 4.35
N VAL A 301 31.74 -9.18 4.92
CA VAL A 301 33.20 -9.29 4.90
C VAL A 301 33.61 -10.58 4.20
N PHE A 302 34.46 -10.44 3.18
CA PHE A 302 35.15 -11.54 2.53
C PHE A 302 36.64 -11.25 2.51
N ASN A 303 37.45 -12.15 3.07
CA ASN A 303 38.90 -11.97 3.14
C ASN A 303 39.64 -12.81 2.12
N ASP A 304 39.13 -12.75 0.89
CA ASP A 304 39.65 -13.37 -0.34
C ASP A 304 39.11 -12.55 -1.53
N VAL A 305 39.94 -12.11 -2.48
CA VAL A 305 39.48 -11.44 -3.70
C VAL A 305 38.99 -12.43 -4.76
N ASN A 306 39.48 -13.67 -4.73
CA ASN A 306 39.38 -14.60 -5.84
C ASN A 306 37.98 -15.20 -6.01
N HIS A 307 37.18 -15.27 -4.94
CA HIS A 307 35.79 -15.71 -5.04
C HIS A 307 34.92 -14.82 -5.96
N LEU A 308 35.36 -13.60 -6.29
CA LEU A 308 34.69 -12.67 -7.22
C LEU A 308 35.48 -12.37 -8.49
N ASP A 309 36.61 -13.03 -8.72
CA ASP A 309 37.37 -12.85 -9.95
C ASP A 309 36.85 -13.73 -11.09
N ASN A 310 37.40 -13.57 -12.30
CA ASN A 310 36.97 -14.29 -13.49
C ASN A 310 37.06 -15.82 -13.33
N THR A 311 38.03 -16.31 -12.55
CA THR A 311 38.21 -17.74 -12.32
C THR A 311 37.19 -18.24 -11.30
N GLY A 312 37.02 -17.54 -10.18
CA GLY A 312 36.01 -17.85 -9.17
C GLY A 312 34.59 -17.84 -9.75
N LEU A 313 34.29 -16.85 -10.61
CA LEU A 313 32.99 -16.72 -11.28
C LEU A 313 32.75 -17.74 -12.40
N ASN A 314 33.68 -18.63 -12.72
CA ASN A 314 33.36 -19.82 -13.51
C ASN A 314 32.40 -20.74 -12.74
N ASN A 315 32.48 -20.76 -11.40
CA ASN A 315 31.53 -21.48 -10.56
C ASN A 315 30.14 -20.78 -10.59
N PRO A 316 29.07 -21.48 -11.00
CA PRO A 316 27.71 -20.93 -10.95
C PRO A 316 27.27 -20.47 -9.56
N ASN A 317 27.72 -21.12 -8.48
CA ASN A 317 27.40 -20.71 -7.12
C ASN A 317 28.07 -19.40 -6.71
N ASN A 318 29.26 -19.08 -7.22
CA ASN A 318 29.87 -17.77 -7.01
C ASN A 318 29.11 -16.67 -7.76
N ARG A 319 28.56 -16.96 -8.95
CA ARG A 319 27.64 -16.03 -9.64
C ARG A 319 26.33 -15.86 -8.87
N LEU A 320 25.83 -16.93 -8.27
CA LEU A 320 24.66 -16.90 -7.39
C LEU A 320 24.92 -16.07 -6.13
N LEU A 321 26.11 -16.18 -5.52
CA LEU A 321 26.56 -15.33 -4.44
C LEU A 321 26.50 -13.84 -4.85
N VAL A 322 27.08 -13.49 -6.00
CA VAL A 322 27.00 -12.11 -6.54
C VAL A 322 25.56 -11.67 -6.70
N ARG A 323 24.70 -12.51 -7.29
CA ARG A 323 23.27 -12.22 -7.43
C ARG A 323 22.63 -11.92 -6.08
N ASN A 324 22.85 -12.76 -5.07
CA ASN A 324 22.27 -12.58 -3.73
C ASN A 324 22.87 -11.37 -2.99
N LEU A 325 24.12 -10.99 -3.30
CA LEU A 325 24.76 -9.78 -2.76
C LEU A 325 24.12 -8.50 -3.32
N ILE A 326 23.77 -8.47 -4.61
CA ILE A 326 23.26 -7.26 -5.27
C ILE A 326 21.73 -7.18 -5.30
N ASP A 327 21.04 -8.32 -5.44
CA ASP A 327 19.57 -8.42 -5.51
C ASP A 327 18.96 -8.68 -4.12
N TYR A 328 19.29 -7.80 -3.18
CA TYR A 328 18.75 -7.87 -1.83
C TYR A 328 17.62 -6.86 -1.63
N GLN A 329 16.71 -7.24 -0.72
CA GLN A 329 15.63 -6.37 -0.25
C GLN A 329 16.06 -5.68 1.03
N THR A 330 15.69 -4.41 1.15
CA THR A 330 15.96 -3.56 2.32
C THR A 330 14.89 -2.47 2.40
N ILE A 331 14.90 -1.75 3.52
CA ILE A 331 14.03 -0.60 3.77
C ILE A 331 14.89 0.66 3.82
N GLY A 332 14.28 1.82 3.57
CA GLY A 332 14.96 3.12 3.59
C GLY A 332 15.20 3.69 2.19
N ASN A 333 15.83 4.87 2.15
CA ASN A 333 15.99 5.68 0.94
C ASN A 333 16.73 4.96 -0.18
N ARG A 334 17.55 3.95 0.14
CA ARG A 334 18.39 3.21 -0.81
C ARG A 334 17.76 1.91 -1.31
N ALA A 335 16.55 1.55 -0.85
CA ALA A 335 15.90 0.30 -1.23
C ALA A 335 15.75 0.11 -2.75
N ASN A 336 15.51 1.21 -3.46
CA ASN A 336 15.30 1.26 -4.90
C ASN A 336 16.52 1.75 -5.70
N GLY A 337 17.66 2.02 -5.04
CA GLY A 337 18.86 2.50 -5.72
C GLY A 337 19.37 1.50 -6.75
N LYS A 338 19.93 2.01 -7.85
CA LYS A 338 20.39 1.19 -8.98
C LYS A 338 21.89 1.27 -9.23
N THR A 339 22.63 2.01 -8.40
CA THR A 339 24.07 2.16 -8.58
C THR A 339 24.87 1.30 -7.60
N VAL A 340 25.91 0.66 -8.12
CA VAL A 340 26.97 -0.02 -7.37
C VAL A 340 28.24 0.79 -7.48
N TRP A 341 28.82 1.15 -6.34
CA TRP A 341 30.16 1.73 -6.27
C TRP A 341 31.19 0.67 -5.91
N MET A 342 32.31 0.67 -6.62
CA MET A 342 33.52 -0.05 -6.22
C MET A 342 34.61 0.97 -5.91
N ASP A 343 34.98 1.07 -4.63
CA ASP A 343 36.06 1.91 -4.19
C ASP A 343 37.37 1.11 -4.13
N CYS A 344 38.36 1.59 -4.88
CA CYS A 344 39.75 1.12 -4.83
C CYS A 344 40.70 2.24 -4.37
N GLY A 345 40.20 3.18 -3.56
CA GLY A 345 41.00 4.22 -2.93
C GLY A 345 41.69 3.80 -1.65
N ARG A 346 42.02 4.77 -0.80
CA ARG A 346 42.79 4.58 0.44
C ARG A 346 44.07 3.75 0.24
N ASN A 347 44.81 4.05 -0.82
CA ASN A 347 46.01 3.30 -1.22
C ASN A 347 45.76 1.79 -1.32
N SER A 348 44.64 1.40 -1.96
CA SER A 348 44.22 0.01 -2.07
C SER A 348 45.37 -0.91 -2.51
N GLY A 349 45.49 -2.06 -1.86
CA GLY A 349 46.39 -3.12 -2.27
C GLY A 349 45.97 -3.82 -3.57
N TYR A 350 44.78 -3.52 -4.08
CA TYR A 350 44.17 -4.22 -5.21
C TYR A 350 43.44 -3.25 -6.17
N PRO A 351 44.11 -2.21 -6.70
CA PRO A 351 43.46 -1.17 -7.50
C PRO A 351 42.88 -1.72 -8.81
N GLN A 352 43.38 -2.86 -9.29
CA GLN A 352 42.87 -3.53 -10.47
C GLN A 352 41.40 -3.96 -10.33
N ALA A 353 40.79 -4.10 -9.15
CA ALA A 353 39.35 -4.40 -9.07
C ALA A 353 38.46 -3.31 -9.71
N CYS A 354 38.96 -2.08 -9.82
CA CYS A 354 38.26 -0.91 -10.34
C CYS A 354 38.79 -0.43 -11.71
N GLN A 355 39.33 -1.34 -12.53
CA GLN A 355 39.75 -1.05 -13.90
C GLN A 355 38.83 -1.77 -14.91
N GLY A 356 38.84 -1.38 -16.19
CA GLY A 356 38.15 -2.12 -17.25
C GLY A 356 39.07 -3.19 -17.87
N ASN A 357 38.53 -4.36 -18.24
CA ASN A 357 39.24 -5.50 -18.85
C ASN A 357 40.40 -6.07 -18.01
N ASN A 358 40.07 -6.74 -16.91
CA ASN A 358 41.00 -7.29 -15.91
C ASN A 358 40.43 -8.56 -15.23
N THR A 359 40.99 -8.93 -14.08
CA THR A 359 40.62 -10.07 -13.25
C THR A 359 39.16 -10.07 -12.77
N HIS A 360 38.42 -8.96 -12.81
CA HIS A 360 37.01 -8.86 -12.36
C HIS A 360 36.03 -8.47 -13.46
N THR A 361 36.40 -8.59 -14.74
CA THR A 361 35.50 -8.24 -15.85
C THR A 361 34.20 -9.04 -15.85
N ALA A 362 34.23 -10.32 -15.45
CA ALA A 362 33.03 -11.13 -15.31
C ALA A 362 32.09 -10.58 -14.22
N LEU A 363 32.64 -10.10 -13.10
CA LEU A 363 31.86 -9.46 -12.02
C LEU A 363 31.19 -8.18 -12.53
N HIS A 364 31.97 -7.31 -13.18
CA HIS A 364 31.47 -6.03 -13.70
C HIS A 364 30.31 -6.25 -14.69
N GLN A 365 30.50 -7.17 -15.64
CA GLN A 365 29.48 -7.53 -16.61
C GLN A 365 28.25 -8.15 -15.93
N PHE A 366 28.44 -9.02 -14.94
CA PHE A 366 27.32 -9.64 -14.22
C PHE A 366 26.45 -8.59 -13.51
N ILE A 367 27.07 -7.62 -12.83
CA ILE A 367 26.36 -6.53 -12.15
C ILE A 367 25.58 -5.69 -13.17
N GLN A 368 26.23 -5.28 -14.26
CA GLN A 368 25.61 -4.48 -15.31
C GLN A 368 24.44 -5.20 -16.01
N ASN A 369 24.63 -6.48 -16.32
CA ASN A 369 23.59 -7.34 -16.91
C ASN A 369 22.41 -7.59 -15.95
N SER A 370 22.65 -7.45 -14.64
CA SER A 370 21.60 -7.50 -13.61
C SER A 370 20.84 -6.18 -13.47
N GLY A 371 21.12 -5.18 -14.32
CA GLY A 371 20.38 -3.92 -14.39
C GLY A 371 20.92 -2.81 -13.48
N TYR A 372 22.09 -2.99 -12.88
CA TYR A 372 22.74 -1.99 -12.04
C TYR A 372 23.76 -1.16 -12.83
N SER A 373 23.83 0.15 -12.57
CA SER A 373 24.98 0.97 -12.97
C SER A 373 26.18 0.62 -12.10
N LEU A 374 27.36 0.60 -12.69
CA LEU A 374 28.62 0.35 -11.97
C LEU A 374 29.52 1.57 -12.09
N THR A 375 30.01 2.09 -10.97
CA THR A 375 30.91 3.23 -10.91
C THR A 375 32.15 2.89 -10.09
N PHE A 376 33.32 3.25 -10.63
CA PHE A 376 34.61 3.06 -9.97
C PHE A 376 35.02 4.35 -9.27
N ILE A 377 35.34 4.24 -7.98
CA ILE A 377 35.72 5.35 -7.12
C ILE A 377 37.15 5.14 -6.62
N ASN A 378 37.85 6.25 -6.39
CA ASN A 378 39.13 6.26 -5.68
C ASN A 378 39.06 7.26 -4.54
N SER A 379 38.67 6.76 -3.37
CA SER A 379 38.54 7.51 -2.12
C SER A 379 39.83 8.15 -1.58
N THR A 380 40.99 7.87 -2.18
CA THR A 380 42.22 8.64 -1.93
C THR A 380 42.09 10.08 -2.44
N ASN A 381 41.43 10.24 -3.60
CA ASN A 381 41.28 11.52 -4.28
C ASN A 381 39.90 12.13 -4.03
N THR A 382 38.88 11.30 -3.83
CA THR A 382 37.49 11.72 -3.61
C THR A 382 36.94 11.01 -2.39
N PRO A 383 37.20 11.52 -1.17
CA PRO A 383 36.75 10.89 0.07
C PRO A 383 35.26 10.54 0.05
N LEU A 384 34.90 9.42 0.68
CA LEU A 384 33.53 8.91 0.77
C LEU A 384 32.67 9.69 1.79
N THR A 385 32.68 11.02 1.73
CA THR A 385 31.93 11.88 2.66
C THR A 385 30.54 12.25 2.14
N ASN A 386 30.26 12.01 0.85
CA ASN A 386 28.97 12.25 0.22
C ASN A 386 28.67 11.12 -0.78
N ILE A 387 28.00 10.07 -0.31
CA ILE A 387 27.65 8.91 -1.14
C ILE A 387 26.35 9.22 -1.88
N ASP A 388 26.39 9.16 -3.21
CA ASP A 388 25.26 9.51 -4.07
C ASP A 388 23.98 8.76 -3.65
N PRO A 389 22.81 9.42 -3.55
CA PRO A 389 21.57 8.80 -3.09
C PRO A 389 21.12 7.56 -3.89
N ASP A 390 21.48 7.44 -5.18
CA ASP A 390 21.13 6.27 -6.00
C ASP A 390 22.05 5.06 -5.75
N VAL A 391 23.16 5.24 -5.01
CA VAL A 391 24.04 4.13 -4.64
C VAL A 391 23.32 3.23 -3.67
N LYS A 392 23.18 1.96 -4.06
CA LYS A 392 22.62 0.89 -3.23
C LYS A 392 23.70 0.03 -2.60
N ILE A 393 24.81 -0.21 -3.31
CA ILE A 393 25.89 -1.10 -2.86
C ILE A 393 27.23 -0.39 -2.96
N LEU A 394 28.05 -0.53 -1.92
CA LEU A 394 29.41 0.00 -1.84
C LEU A 394 30.39 -1.13 -1.55
N PHE A 395 31.26 -1.45 -2.51
CA PHE A 395 32.41 -2.32 -2.31
C PHE A 395 33.62 -1.50 -1.88
N LEU A 396 34.32 -1.96 -0.84
CA LEU A 396 35.60 -1.43 -0.39
C LEU A 396 36.69 -2.47 -0.66
N TRP A 397 37.56 -2.23 -1.63
CA TRP A 397 38.58 -3.19 -2.05
C TRP A 397 39.93 -2.91 -1.40
N LEU A 398 40.35 -3.76 -0.47
CA LEU A 398 41.68 -3.81 0.16
C LEU A 398 42.29 -2.44 0.53
N PRO A 399 41.57 -1.53 1.21
CA PRO A 399 42.14 -0.26 1.64
C PRO A 399 43.36 -0.48 2.56
N LYS A 400 44.42 0.31 2.40
CA LYS A 400 45.63 0.28 3.26
C LYS A 400 45.82 1.55 4.07
N VAL A 401 44.90 2.51 3.94
CA VAL A 401 44.85 3.75 4.71
C VAL A 401 43.50 3.83 5.41
N GLN A 402 43.48 4.30 6.65
CA GLN A 402 42.25 4.45 7.41
C GLN A 402 41.31 5.49 6.78
N PHE A 403 40.01 5.23 6.88
CA PHE A 403 38.97 6.22 6.57
C PHE A 403 38.89 7.28 7.67
N SER A 404 38.57 8.51 7.28
CA SER A 404 38.34 9.59 8.25
C SER A 404 37.02 9.40 9.01
N VAL A 405 36.85 10.12 10.13
CA VAL A 405 35.59 10.15 10.89
C VAL A 405 34.40 10.52 9.99
N ALA A 406 34.58 11.50 9.11
CA ALA A 406 33.51 11.93 8.20
C ALA A 406 33.09 10.83 7.22
N GLU A 407 34.04 10.05 6.71
CA GLU A 407 33.74 8.93 5.81
C GLU A 407 33.12 7.75 6.55
N ILE A 408 33.58 7.45 7.76
CA ILE A 408 32.93 6.44 8.61
C ILE A 408 31.48 6.83 8.87
N ASN A 409 31.21 8.08 9.26
CA ASN A 409 29.84 8.53 9.51
C ASN A 409 28.99 8.51 8.24
N ALA A 410 29.52 8.93 7.09
CA ALA A 410 28.81 8.82 5.82
C ALA A 410 28.48 7.36 5.45
N MET A 411 29.38 6.41 5.73
CA MET A 411 29.12 4.99 5.54
C MET A 411 28.12 4.41 6.55
N LYS A 412 28.13 4.90 7.80
CA LYS A 412 27.11 4.54 8.80
C LYS A 412 25.72 5.03 8.40
N ASP A 413 25.62 6.26 7.90
CA ASP A 413 24.38 6.82 7.36
C ASP A 413 23.92 6.05 6.13
N PHE A 414 24.83 5.80 5.18
CA PHE A 414 24.59 4.98 3.99
C PHE A 414 24.01 3.61 4.36
N ALA A 415 24.62 2.93 5.33
CA ALA A 415 24.08 1.68 5.85
C ALA A 415 22.66 1.92 6.37
N ASN A 416 22.48 2.81 7.35
CA ASN A 416 21.19 3.08 8.00
C ASN A 416 20.05 3.41 7.03
N GLU A 417 20.34 3.96 5.85
CA GLU A 417 19.39 4.24 4.76
C GLU A 417 19.04 3.02 3.88
N GLY A 418 19.57 1.84 4.20
CA GLY A 418 19.36 0.58 3.48
C GLY A 418 20.54 0.17 2.57
N GLY A 419 21.63 0.92 2.54
CA GLY A 419 22.78 0.63 1.68
C GLY A 419 23.62 -0.56 2.17
N ARG A 420 24.10 -1.41 1.27
CA ARG A 420 24.95 -2.55 1.62
C ARG A 420 26.43 -2.22 1.43
N ILE A 421 27.22 -2.39 2.49
CA ILE A 421 28.68 -2.29 2.43
C ILE A 421 29.27 -3.69 2.34
N ILE A 422 30.17 -3.89 1.37
CA ILE A 422 30.92 -5.13 1.18
C ILE A 422 32.40 -4.79 1.30
N PHE A 423 33.04 -5.28 2.36
CA PHE A 423 34.47 -5.12 2.58
C PHE A 423 35.19 -6.35 2.02
N ILE A 424 36.07 -6.12 1.05
CA ILE A 424 36.92 -7.16 0.48
C ILE A 424 38.33 -6.99 1.04
N GLY A 425 38.72 -7.90 1.92
CA GLY A 425 40.07 -8.07 2.44
C GLY A 425 40.83 -9.17 1.69
N GLU A 426 41.87 -9.69 2.32
CA GLU A 426 42.71 -10.79 1.84
C GLU A 426 43.44 -11.45 3.02
N TRP A 427 44.12 -12.57 2.76
CA TRP A 427 44.95 -13.24 3.76
C TRP A 427 46.21 -12.42 4.13
N ASP A 428 46.78 -12.68 5.30
CA ASP A 428 47.82 -11.84 5.91
C ASP A 428 49.09 -11.65 5.06
N GLY A 429 49.53 -12.65 4.29
CA GLY A 429 50.69 -12.51 3.41
C GLY A 429 50.42 -11.66 2.17
N PHE A 430 49.17 -11.56 1.72
CA PHE A 430 48.80 -10.69 0.59
C PHE A 430 48.37 -9.29 1.06
N TYR A 431 47.47 -9.23 2.05
CA TYR A 431 46.97 -7.95 2.55
C TYR A 431 47.96 -7.24 3.47
N THR A 432 48.93 -7.97 4.01
CA THR A 432 49.94 -7.54 5.00
C THR A 432 49.33 -7.16 6.35
N ASN A 433 50.16 -7.08 7.40
CA ASN A 433 49.73 -6.60 8.71
C ASN A 433 49.10 -5.19 8.66
N VAL A 434 49.50 -4.35 7.70
CA VAL A 434 48.92 -3.02 7.51
C VAL A 434 47.47 -3.12 7.05
N GLY A 435 47.18 -3.98 6.07
CA GLY A 435 45.82 -4.19 5.57
C GLY A 435 44.90 -4.76 6.63
N LEU A 436 45.34 -5.79 7.35
CA LEU A 436 44.61 -6.38 8.47
C LEU A 436 44.29 -5.35 9.56
N ALA A 437 45.25 -4.48 9.89
CA ALA A 437 45.04 -3.41 10.86
C ALA A 437 43.98 -2.40 10.37
N VAL A 438 43.99 -2.05 9.08
CA VAL A 438 43.01 -1.12 8.49
C VAL A 438 41.61 -1.73 8.44
N GLU A 439 41.46 -2.99 8.01
CA GLU A 439 40.18 -3.69 8.03
C GLU A 439 39.59 -3.77 9.45
N ASN A 440 40.40 -4.23 10.41
CA ASN A 440 39.95 -4.34 11.80
C ASN A 440 39.60 -2.97 12.39
N GLN A 441 40.37 -1.92 12.08
CA GLN A 441 40.07 -0.57 12.53
C GLN A 441 38.79 0.00 11.89
N PHE A 442 38.53 -0.31 10.61
CA PHE A 442 37.26 0.01 9.96
C PHE A 442 36.09 -0.66 10.67
N LEU A 443 36.17 -1.98 10.91
CA LEU A 443 35.13 -2.74 11.63
C LEU A 443 34.89 -2.16 13.04
N ILE A 444 35.95 -1.83 13.78
CA ILE A 444 35.86 -1.14 15.08
C ILE A 444 35.11 0.19 14.97
N ASN A 445 35.44 1.02 13.98
CA ASN A 445 34.82 2.33 13.79
C ASN A 445 33.36 2.23 13.34
N MET A 446 33.01 1.16 12.62
CA MET A 446 31.63 0.79 12.31
C MET A 446 30.89 0.19 13.51
N GLY A 447 31.55 -0.05 14.64
CA GLY A 447 30.94 -0.63 15.84
C GLY A 447 30.86 -2.16 15.84
N ALA A 448 31.48 -2.83 14.87
CA ALA A 448 31.52 -4.28 14.78
C ALA A 448 32.54 -4.90 15.74
N VAL A 449 32.22 -6.12 16.19
CA VAL A 449 33.12 -6.96 17.01
C VAL A 449 33.97 -7.88 16.14
N MET A 450 33.48 -8.29 14.97
CA MET A 450 34.20 -9.11 13.97
C MET A 450 35.66 -8.66 13.75
N ARG A 451 36.60 -9.61 13.68
CA ARG A 451 38.00 -9.33 13.34
C ARG A 451 38.55 -10.29 12.28
N ASN A 452 39.37 -9.78 11.37
CA ASN A 452 40.30 -10.58 10.58
C ASN A 452 41.51 -10.93 11.44
N VAL A 453 41.77 -12.23 11.62
CA VAL A 453 42.86 -12.76 12.46
C VAL A 453 44.00 -13.36 11.64
N GLY A 454 44.03 -13.14 10.33
CA GLY A 454 45.08 -13.64 9.45
C GLY A 454 44.93 -15.12 9.08
N ASN A 455 46.07 -15.74 8.76
CA ASN A 455 46.24 -17.10 8.21
C ASN A 455 45.95 -17.24 6.72
N ALA A 456 46.65 -18.17 6.09
CA ALA A 456 46.42 -18.62 4.72
C ALA A 456 45.62 -19.94 4.74
N VAL A 457 44.30 -19.87 4.55
CA VAL A 457 43.42 -21.06 4.64
C VAL A 457 42.89 -21.45 3.27
N ASP A 458 42.82 -22.77 3.04
CA ASP A 458 42.32 -23.40 1.80
C ASP A 458 42.97 -22.87 0.52
N CYS A 459 44.26 -22.56 0.56
CA CYS A 459 44.99 -21.96 -0.54
C CYS A 459 45.01 -22.76 -1.84
N GLY A 460 44.97 -22.02 -2.96
CA GLY A 460 44.69 -22.55 -4.30
C GLY A 460 43.19 -22.52 -4.58
N TYR A 461 42.78 -22.47 -5.85
CA TYR A 461 41.35 -22.46 -6.19
C TYR A 461 40.67 -23.74 -5.71
N ASN A 462 39.96 -23.65 -4.60
CA ASN A 462 39.29 -24.76 -3.93
C ASN A 462 37.79 -24.51 -3.91
N THR A 463 37.01 -25.54 -4.16
CA THR A 463 35.55 -25.50 -4.05
C THR A 463 35.12 -26.10 -2.73
N LEU A 464 34.67 -25.24 -1.82
CA LEU A 464 34.14 -25.62 -0.52
C LEU A 464 32.72 -26.20 -0.70
N PRO A 465 32.42 -27.36 -0.08
CA PRO A 465 31.15 -28.04 -0.27
C PRO A 465 30.00 -27.35 0.47
N PHE A 466 28.76 -27.76 0.18
CA PHE A 466 27.54 -27.29 0.88
C PHE A 466 27.67 -27.29 2.41
N ALA A 467 28.32 -28.30 2.99
CA ALA A 467 28.52 -28.41 4.44
C ALA A 467 29.33 -27.25 5.05
N SER A 468 30.13 -26.56 4.24
CA SER A 468 30.86 -25.36 4.63
C SER A 468 29.99 -24.11 4.61
N LEU A 469 28.86 -24.09 3.89
CA LEU A 469 27.95 -22.96 3.83
C LEU A 469 27.04 -22.90 5.07
N ARG A 470 26.53 -21.71 5.39
CA ARG A 470 25.49 -21.50 6.41
C ARG A 470 24.23 -20.91 5.78
N PRO A 471 23.03 -21.30 6.21
CA PRO A 471 21.79 -20.76 5.67
C PRO A 471 21.69 -19.25 5.92
N HIS A 472 21.73 -18.46 4.85
CA HIS A 472 21.62 -17.01 4.89
C HIS A 472 21.07 -16.50 3.54
N PRO A 473 20.38 -15.34 3.45
CA PRO A 473 19.96 -14.79 2.17
C PRO A 473 21.08 -14.63 1.14
N ILE A 474 22.31 -14.33 1.59
CA ILE A 474 23.51 -14.22 0.72
C ILE A 474 23.94 -15.57 0.15
N THR A 475 23.80 -16.66 0.91
CA THR A 475 24.16 -18.02 0.51
C THR A 475 22.98 -18.84 -0.01
N ARG A 476 21.80 -18.21 -0.16
CA ARG A 476 20.56 -18.86 -0.56
C ARG A 476 20.73 -19.58 -1.90
N ASP A 477 20.24 -20.81 -1.93
CA ASP A 477 20.28 -21.74 -3.07
C ASP A 477 21.69 -22.19 -3.51
N MET A 478 22.74 -21.79 -2.79
CA MET A 478 24.11 -22.21 -3.11
C MET A 478 24.37 -23.64 -2.64
N THR A 479 25.08 -24.42 -3.45
CA THR A 479 25.51 -25.80 -3.13
C THR A 479 26.99 -25.93 -2.79
N ASP A 480 27.78 -24.91 -3.10
CA ASP A 480 29.22 -24.84 -2.89
C ASP A 480 29.70 -23.39 -3.08
N ILE A 481 30.99 -23.13 -2.85
CA ILE A 481 31.63 -21.85 -3.18
C ILE A 481 33.09 -22.10 -3.55
N THR A 482 33.56 -21.50 -4.64
CA THR A 482 34.97 -21.49 -4.99
C THR A 482 35.67 -20.29 -4.35
N ILE A 483 36.72 -20.56 -3.58
CA ILE A 483 37.62 -19.57 -3.00
C ILE A 483 39.05 -19.86 -3.42
N ALA A 484 40.00 -18.98 -3.11
CA ALA A 484 41.42 -19.28 -3.18
C ALA A 484 42.06 -19.27 -1.79
N CYS A 485 42.92 -18.30 -1.47
CA CYS A 485 43.51 -18.18 -0.14
C CYS A 485 42.69 -17.18 0.69
N ALA A 486 42.04 -17.64 1.76
CA ALA A 486 41.25 -16.75 2.61
C ALA A 486 41.87 -16.58 4.01
N SER A 487 41.72 -15.37 4.54
CA SER A 487 41.99 -15.05 5.94
C SER A 487 40.86 -15.50 6.85
N VAL A 488 41.16 -15.88 8.09
CA VAL A 488 40.15 -16.29 9.07
C VAL A 488 39.45 -15.06 9.67
N ILE A 489 38.13 -15.16 9.78
CA ILE A 489 37.28 -14.20 10.48
C ILE A 489 36.94 -14.75 11.87
N GLN A 490 37.24 -13.99 12.90
CA GLN A 490 36.70 -14.21 14.24
C GLN A 490 35.38 -13.44 14.38
N LEU A 491 34.29 -14.17 14.59
CA LEU A 491 32.96 -13.59 14.79
C LEU A 491 32.80 -12.99 16.19
N GLY A 492 32.06 -11.90 16.27
CA GLY A 492 31.45 -11.41 17.49
C GLY A 492 30.09 -12.04 17.79
N PRO A 493 29.49 -11.73 18.97
CA PRO A 493 28.27 -12.37 19.44
C PRO A 493 27.04 -12.28 18.52
N ASN A 494 26.99 -11.26 17.66
CA ASN A 494 25.85 -10.97 16.79
C ASN A 494 26.23 -10.95 15.30
N ASP A 495 27.43 -11.44 14.98
CA ASP A 495 27.88 -11.61 13.61
C ASP A 495 27.41 -12.98 13.08
N PHE A 496 27.35 -13.13 11.76
CA PHE A 496 26.91 -14.37 11.12
C PHE A 496 28.00 -14.92 10.19
N ALA A 497 28.36 -16.19 10.33
CA ALA A 497 29.23 -16.86 9.37
C ALA A 497 28.45 -17.18 8.09
N LEU A 498 28.95 -16.78 6.93
CA LEU A 498 28.39 -17.20 5.63
C LEU A 498 28.94 -18.57 5.22
N PHE A 499 30.25 -18.76 5.37
CA PHE A 499 30.89 -20.04 5.09
C PHE A 499 32.17 -20.26 5.89
N TYR A 500 32.46 -21.53 6.09
CA TYR A 500 33.63 -22.04 6.79
C TYR A 500 34.61 -22.67 5.81
N ASN A 501 35.82 -22.94 6.26
CA ASN A 501 36.85 -23.65 5.52
C ASN A 501 36.45 -25.10 5.18
N SER A 502 37.29 -25.81 4.45
CA SER A 502 37.07 -27.19 3.97
C SER A 502 36.88 -28.21 5.10
N THR A 503 37.45 -27.95 6.28
CA THR A 503 37.27 -28.75 7.50
C THR A 503 36.12 -28.29 8.38
N ASN A 504 35.36 -27.27 7.95
CA ASN A 504 34.20 -26.70 8.61
C ASN A 504 34.48 -26.20 10.06
N SER A 505 35.69 -25.70 10.31
CA SER A 505 36.16 -25.28 11.65
C SER A 505 36.57 -23.81 11.75
N LEU A 506 36.90 -23.16 10.63
CA LEU A 506 37.32 -21.75 10.58
C LEU A 506 36.37 -20.96 9.68
N VAL A 507 35.93 -19.77 10.09
CA VAL A 507 35.06 -18.90 9.28
C VAL A 507 35.89 -18.11 8.28
N LEU A 508 35.50 -18.12 7.01
CA LEU A 508 36.25 -17.46 5.92
C LEU A 508 35.46 -16.33 5.24
N GLY A 509 34.15 -16.27 5.45
CA GLY A 509 33.29 -15.18 5.02
C GLY A 509 32.14 -15.01 5.99
N GLY A 510 31.72 -13.76 6.23
CA GLY A 510 30.73 -13.45 7.25
C GLY A 510 30.03 -12.13 7.04
N VAL A 511 29.07 -11.85 7.91
CA VAL A 511 28.37 -10.58 7.98
C VAL A 511 28.52 -10.03 9.39
N ALA A 512 29.08 -8.83 9.50
CA ALA A 512 29.27 -8.13 10.76
C ALA A 512 28.06 -7.26 11.09
N GLN A 513 27.57 -7.35 12.33
CA GLN A 513 26.65 -6.34 12.85
C GLN A 513 27.41 -5.05 13.14
N ILE A 514 26.84 -3.91 12.76
CA ILE A 514 27.42 -2.57 12.97
C ILE A 514 26.50 -1.67 13.80
N ASP A 515 27.09 -0.62 14.38
CA ASP A 515 26.40 0.50 15.01
C ASP A 515 26.41 1.70 14.04
N THR A 516 25.22 2.10 13.59
CA THR A 516 25.06 3.22 12.65
C THR A 516 25.03 4.59 13.33
N ASN A 517 25.17 4.69 14.66
CA ASN A 517 25.27 5.98 15.31
C ASN A 517 26.60 6.68 14.94
N PRO A 518 26.56 7.98 14.62
CA PRO A 518 27.77 8.71 14.25
C PRO A 518 28.77 8.77 15.40
N ILE A 519 30.06 8.76 15.05
CA ILE A 519 31.18 8.89 15.98
C ILE A 519 31.82 10.28 15.85
N THR A 520 32.40 10.79 16.94
CA THR A 520 33.11 12.08 16.96
C THR A 520 34.62 11.94 16.77
N GLU A 521 35.15 10.74 17.01
CA GLU A 521 36.56 10.38 16.85
C GLU A 521 36.67 8.90 16.45
N LEU A 522 37.78 8.53 15.82
CA LEU A 522 38.08 7.12 15.53
C LEU A 522 38.24 6.37 16.85
N GLN A 523 37.58 5.23 16.96
CA GLN A 523 37.56 4.44 18.18
C GLN A 523 38.93 3.78 18.40
N ASN A 524 39.43 3.85 19.64
CA ASN A 524 40.62 3.09 20.02
C ASN A 524 40.34 1.59 19.86
N ALA A 525 41.29 0.86 19.27
CA ALA A 525 41.14 -0.58 19.07
C ALA A 525 40.84 -1.28 20.40
N ARG A 526 39.64 -1.85 20.55
CA ARG A 526 39.28 -2.71 21.68
C ARG A 526 40.04 -4.02 21.52
N VAL A 527 41.25 -4.09 22.06
CA VAL A 527 42.04 -5.33 22.09
C VAL A 527 41.55 -6.17 23.27
N ALA A 528 41.12 -7.41 23.02
CA ALA A 528 40.85 -8.37 24.08
C ALA A 528 42.15 -8.61 24.89
N PRO A 529 42.10 -8.75 26.23
CA PRO A 529 43.30 -8.82 27.08
C PRO A 529 44.34 -9.88 26.67
N SER A 530 43.94 -10.93 25.94
CA SER A 530 44.82 -12.02 25.51
C SER A 530 45.80 -11.66 24.38
N ASP A 531 45.53 -10.62 23.59
CA ASP A 531 46.34 -10.27 22.40
C ASP A 531 47.38 -9.17 22.63
N GLN A 532 47.50 -8.65 23.85
CA GLN A 532 48.47 -7.61 24.19
C GLN A 532 49.94 -8.03 24.01
N SER A 533 50.24 -9.33 23.91
CA SER A 533 51.62 -9.83 23.85
C SER A 533 52.24 -9.85 22.45
N ARG A 534 51.49 -9.55 21.38
CA ARG A 534 51.98 -9.70 19.99
C ARG A 534 51.93 -8.45 19.10
N LEU A 535 51.43 -7.32 19.58
CA LEU A 535 51.33 -6.11 18.77
C LEU A 535 52.36 -5.07 19.21
N ARG A 536 53.26 -4.71 18.29
CA ARG A 536 54.03 -3.46 18.39
C ARG A 536 53.04 -2.31 18.51
N ILE A 537 53.33 -1.38 19.41
CA ILE A 537 52.41 -0.35 19.89
C ILE A 537 51.98 0.57 18.72
N LEU A 538 50.67 0.77 18.58
CA LEU A 538 49.96 1.62 17.60
C LEU A 538 50.41 3.10 17.52
N GLY A 539 51.41 3.53 18.30
CA GLY A 539 51.93 4.90 18.34
C GLY A 539 52.90 5.27 17.20
N GLU A 540 53.16 4.34 16.28
CA GLU A 540 54.04 4.54 15.12
C GLU A 540 53.29 4.91 13.83
N LEU A 541 51.96 4.80 13.76
CA LEU A 541 51.16 5.13 12.58
C LEU A 541 50.57 6.57 12.63
N ASP A 542 51.37 7.54 13.10
CA ASP A 542 51.01 8.96 13.05
C ASP A 542 51.52 9.59 11.73
N PRO A 543 50.62 9.99 10.80
CA PRO A 543 51.00 10.59 9.52
C PRO A 543 51.70 11.95 9.64
N ARG A 544 51.90 12.48 10.87
CA ARG A 544 52.67 13.71 11.13
C ARG A 544 54.15 13.47 11.48
N LYS A 545 54.62 12.22 11.59
CA LYS A 545 56.04 11.92 11.86
C LYS A 545 56.84 11.79 10.56
N THR A 546 57.95 12.52 10.47
CA THR A 546 58.83 12.65 9.29
C THR A 546 59.69 11.42 8.99
N THR A 547 59.52 10.32 9.71
CA THR A 547 60.19 9.04 9.43
C THR A 547 59.11 8.01 9.07
N GLY A 548 58.59 8.12 7.85
CA GLY A 548 57.56 7.23 7.37
C GLY A 548 57.99 5.76 7.40
N PHE A 549 57.10 4.93 7.93
CA PHE A 549 56.74 3.62 7.39
C PHE A 549 55.23 3.45 7.55
#